data_AF-A0A3A4KJG3-F1
#
_entry.id   AF-A0A3A4KJG3-F1
#
_cell.length_a   1.000
_cell.length_b   1.000
_cell.length_c   1.000
_cell.angle_alpha   90.00
_cell.angle_beta   90.00
_cell.angle_gamma   90.00
#
_symmetry.space_group_name_H-M   'P 1'
#
loop_
_entity.id
_entity.type
_entity.pdbx_description
1 polymer ?
#
loop_
_entity_poly.entity_id
_entity_poly.type
_entity_poly.pdbx_seq_one_letter_code
_entity_poly.pdbx_strand_id
1 'polypeptide(L)'
;MRIAVPREVKEQEFRVALTPAGAGELTACGHEVLIEAGAGVGSGFADIDYVAHGARTVSGPAAVWAGAELVLKVKEPVPEEYSRLRAGQVLFAYLHLAASRQCTEAILASGITAIAYETVRAADGSLPLLAPMSEVAGRLGPQVGARCRTPPPSRSPTRRCRMCGPSPNTVGGRLWPPIPNWRTASPPTRANCCRRKWPPRTGIPSRSDPYTSRVRRRQADRAACRDCG
;
A
#
# COMPACT_ATOMS: atom_id res chain seq x y z
N MET A 1 20.29 22.91 19.35
CA MET A 1 20.78 21.76 18.57
C MET A 1 19.93 21.59 17.33
N ARG A 2 20.48 20.95 16.30
CA ARG A 2 19.78 20.65 15.04
C ARG A 2 19.19 19.24 15.08
N ILE A 3 17.85 19.16 15.07
CA ILE A 3 17.05 17.93 15.14
C ILE A 3 16.50 17.65 13.76
N ALA A 4 16.71 16.45 13.23
CA ALA A 4 16.25 16.05 11.92
C ALA A 4 15.27 14.87 11.98
N VAL A 5 14.23 14.95 11.15
CA VAL A 5 13.19 13.93 11.00
C VAL A 5 13.11 13.54 9.52
N PRO A 6 13.88 12.53 9.11
CA PRO A 6 13.81 12.01 7.75
C PRO A 6 12.49 11.27 7.52
N ARG A 7 12.14 11.11 6.24
CA ARG A 7 11.00 10.29 5.84
C ARG A 7 11.33 8.81 6.06
N GLU A 8 10.36 8.04 6.53
CA GLU A 8 10.52 6.60 6.64
C GLU A 8 10.55 5.93 5.26
N VAL A 9 11.56 5.09 5.05
CA VAL A 9 11.82 4.38 3.78
C VAL A 9 11.29 2.94 3.82
N LYS A 10 11.05 2.41 5.02
CA LYS A 10 10.60 1.02 5.19
C LYS A 10 9.22 0.81 4.59
N GLU A 11 9.04 -0.33 3.91
CA GLU A 11 7.76 -0.67 3.29
C GLU A 11 6.63 -0.71 4.33
N GLN A 12 5.47 -0.14 3.97
CA GLN A 12 4.28 -0.02 4.82
C GLN A 12 4.49 0.76 6.13
N GLU A 13 5.56 1.56 6.24
CA GLU A 13 5.73 2.51 7.33
C GLU A 13 5.18 3.88 6.92
N PHE A 14 4.07 4.27 7.54
CA PHE A 14 3.40 5.55 7.29
C PHE A 14 3.54 6.54 8.44
N ARG A 15 4.12 6.10 9.56
CA ARG A 15 4.32 6.95 10.74
C ARG A 15 5.49 7.91 10.52
N VAL A 16 5.45 9.01 11.26
CA VAL A 16 6.54 9.99 11.36
C VAL A 16 6.95 10.12 12.83
N ALA A 17 8.25 10.31 13.09
CA ALA A 17 8.79 10.32 14.44
C ALA A 17 8.42 11.56 15.27
N LEU A 18 7.99 12.63 14.61
CA LEU A 18 7.66 13.90 15.25
C LEU A 18 6.39 14.50 14.64
N THR A 19 5.46 14.89 15.50
CA THR A 19 4.23 15.59 15.09
C THR A 19 4.48 17.10 14.96
N PRO A 20 3.63 17.85 14.23
CA PRO A 20 3.77 19.31 14.15
C PRO A 20 3.76 20.00 15.51
N ALA A 21 2.93 19.52 16.45
CA ALA A 21 2.90 20.03 17.82
C ALA A 21 4.24 19.83 18.55
N GLY A 22 4.83 18.63 18.47
CA GLY A 22 6.14 18.35 19.07
C GLY A 22 7.28 19.13 18.40
N ALA A 23 7.19 19.37 17.09
CA ALA A 23 8.11 20.24 16.39
C ALA A 23 8.02 21.71 16.87
N GLY A 24 6.81 22.18 17.15
CA GLY A 24 6.56 23.49 17.76
C GLY A 24 7.18 23.65 19.14
N GLU A 25 7.08 22.63 20.00
CA GLU A 25 7.72 22.68 21.33
C GLU A 25 9.25 22.70 21.23
N LEU A 26 9.84 21.88 20.35
CA LEU A 26 11.29 21.85 20.17
C LEU A 26 11.83 23.17 19.62
N THR A 27 11.11 23.79 18.68
CA THR A 27 11.48 25.11 18.13
C THR A 27 11.31 26.21 19.18
N ALA A 28 10.27 26.16 20.00
CA ALA A 28 10.08 27.08 21.14
C ALA A 28 11.21 26.98 22.18
N CYS A 29 11.78 25.78 22.37
CA CYS A 29 12.97 25.55 23.20
C CYS A 29 14.30 26.01 22.54
N GLY A 30 14.25 26.64 21.35
CA GLY A 30 15.43 27.14 20.64
C GLY A 30 16.19 26.09 19.83
N HIS A 31 15.56 24.96 19.49
CA HIS A 31 16.16 23.96 18.61
C HIS A 31 15.78 24.20 17.14
N GLU A 32 16.69 23.88 16.22
CA GLU A 32 16.40 23.93 14.78
C GLU A 32 15.84 22.57 14.37
N VAL A 33 14.55 22.52 14.01
CA VAL A 33 13.88 21.28 13.59
C VAL A 33 13.81 21.21 12.07
N LEU A 34 14.41 20.17 11.50
CA LEU A 34 14.43 19.87 10.07
C LEU A 34 13.54 18.66 9.77
N ILE A 35 12.58 18.82 8.88
CA ILE A 35 11.68 17.74 8.46
C ILE A 35 11.89 17.47 6.97
N GLU A 36 12.01 16.20 6.58
CA GLU A 36 12.01 15.86 5.15
C GLU A 36 10.65 16.15 4.52
N ALA A 37 10.65 16.83 3.37
CA ALA A 37 9.42 17.12 2.63
C ALA A 37 8.60 15.84 2.37
N GLY A 38 7.33 15.85 2.78
CA GLY A 38 6.42 14.72 2.67
C GLY A 38 6.58 13.62 3.73
N ALA A 39 7.44 13.79 4.75
CA ALA A 39 7.63 12.79 5.81
C ALA A 39 6.35 12.54 6.62
N GLY A 40 5.57 13.59 6.89
CA GLY A 40 4.34 13.49 7.70
C GLY A 40 3.09 13.08 6.94
N VAL A 41 3.11 13.05 5.60
CA VAL A 41 1.91 12.87 4.77
C VAL A 41 1.23 11.52 5.05
N GLY A 42 2.00 10.46 5.29
CA GLY A 42 1.46 9.14 5.65
C GLY A 42 0.71 9.12 6.99
N SER A 43 1.03 10.06 7.88
CA SER A 43 0.39 10.25 9.19
C SER A 43 -0.69 11.34 9.19
N GLY A 44 -0.98 11.93 8.02
CA GLY A 44 -1.97 13.00 7.88
C GLY A 44 -1.46 14.40 8.24
N PHE A 45 -0.14 14.61 8.34
CA PHE A 45 0.46 15.92 8.57
C PHE A 45 1.06 16.46 7.26
N ALA A 46 0.59 17.62 6.82
CA ALA A 46 1.12 18.27 5.65
C ALA A 46 2.39 19.06 6.00
N ASP A 47 3.26 19.27 5.01
CA ASP A 47 4.50 20.04 5.18
C ASP A 47 4.23 21.47 5.69
N ILE A 48 3.09 22.05 5.30
CA ILE A 48 2.67 23.38 5.77
C ILE A 48 2.40 23.41 7.28
N ASP A 49 1.94 22.30 7.86
CA ASP A 49 1.68 22.23 9.30
C ASP A 49 3.00 22.33 10.07
N TYR A 50 4.04 21.63 9.62
CA TYR A 50 5.37 21.73 10.22
C TYR A 50 5.95 23.14 10.13
N VAL A 51 5.79 23.80 8.96
CA VAL A 51 6.26 25.18 8.76
C VAL A 51 5.50 26.15 9.66
N ALA A 52 4.18 25.99 9.82
CA ALA A 52 3.36 26.79 10.72
C ALA A 52 3.81 26.65 12.18
N HIS A 53 4.37 25.50 12.55
CA HIS A 53 4.97 25.23 13.87
C HIS A 53 6.47 25.54 13.94
N GLY A 54 7.02 26.33 13.02
CA GLY A 54 8.39 26.84 13.08
C GLY A 54 9.48 25.86 12.65
N ALA A 55 9.12 24.65 12.19
CA ALA A 55 10.08 23.72 11.63
C ALA A 55 10.43 24.08 10.18
N ARG A 56 11.65 23.74 9.75
CA ARG A 56 12.07 23.91 8.35
C ARG A 56 11.90 22.61 7.60
N THR A 57 11.10 22.62 6.54
CA THR A 57 11.01 21.51 5.61
C THR A 57 12.18 21.56 4.62
N VAL A 58 12.81 20.41 4.39
CA VAL A 58 14.00 20.27 3.54
C VAL A 58 13.74 19.21 2.48
N SER A 59 14.11 19.52 1.25
CA SER A 59 13.96 18.59 0.13
C SER A 59 15.14 17.62 0.09
N GLY A 60 14.82 16.33 0.08
CA GLY A 60 15.77 15.24 -0.14
C GLY A 60 16.47 14.76 1.14
N PRO A 61 16.70 13.44 1.26
CA PRO A 61 17.22 12.86 2.48
C PRO A 61 18.64 13.32 2.79
N ALA A 62 19.52 13.48 1.79
CA ALA A 62 20.90 13.89 2.04
C ALA A 62 21.00 15.21 2.82
N ALA A 63 20.14 16.18 2.50
CA ALA A 63 20.13 17.48 3.15
C ALA A 63 19.53 17.43 4.57
N VAL A 64 18.60 16.51 4.85
CA VAL A 64 17.99 16.33 6.18
C VAL A 64 18.97 15.67 7.14
N TRP A 65 19.72 14.68 6.65
CA TRP A 65 20.75 14.01 7.44
C TRP A 65 22.02 14.88 7.60
N ALA A 66 22.27 15.80 6.65
CA ALA A 66 23.42 16.70 6.68
C ALA A 66 23.35 17.68 7.86
N GLY A 67 24.32 17.58 8.76
CA GLY A 67 24.46 18.48 9.91
C GLY A 67 23.47 18.24 11.04
N ALA A 68 22.63 17.19 10.98
CA ALA A 68 21.79 16.80 12.10
C ALA A 68 22.63 16.28 13.28
N GLU A 69 22.38 16.83 14.45
CA GLU A 69 22.96 16.38 15.72
C GLU A 69 22.11 15.27 16.34
N LEU A 70 20.78 15.39 16.24
CA LEU A 70 19.82 14.39 16.66
C LEU A 70 18.94 13.98 15.47
N VAL A 71 18.84 12.69 15.19
CA VAL A 71 17.94 12.12 14.20
C VAL A 71 16.84 11.35 14.92
N LEU A 72 15.60 11.76 14.67
CA LEU A 72 14.41 11.08 15.17
C LEU A 72 13.82 10.24 14.05
N LYS A 73 13.73 8.92 14.26
CA LYS A 73 13.09 7.98 13.35
C LYS A 73 12.14 7.06 14.11
N VAL A 74 11.19 6.49 13.38
CA VAL A 74 10.31 5.45 13.90
C VAL A 74 11.04 4.11 13.82
N LYS A 75 11.57 3.73 12.66
CA LYS A 75 12.18 2.41 12.43
C LYS A 75 13.70 2.46 12.38
N GLU A 76 14.29 1.28 12.43
CA GLU A 76 15.74 1.11 12.32
C GLU A 76 16.24 1.61 10.96
N PRO A 77 17.48 2.13 10.88
CA PRO A 77 18.08 2.46 9.59
C PRO A 77 18.09 1.25 8.66
N VAL A 78 17.77 1.46 7.39
CA VAL A 78 17.87 0.42 6.35
C VAL A 78 19.21 0.53 5.59
N PRO A 79 19.62 -0.47 4.78
CA PRO A 79 20.91 -0.45 4.09
C PRO A 79 21.19 0.80 3.25
N GLU A 80 20.15 1.40 2.66
CA GLU A 80 20.25 2.64 1.88
C GLU A 80 20.56 3.88 2.74
N GLU A 81 20.28 3.81 4.05
CA GLU A 81 20.50 4.88 5.03
C GLU A 81 21.85 4.73 5.76
N TYR A 82 22.50 3.57 5.74
CA TYR A 82 23.75 3.34 6.48
C TYR A 82 24.87 4.33 6.11
N SER A 83 24.94 4.71 4.83
CA SER A 83 25.90 5.71 4.34
C SER A 83 25.68 7.12 4.89
N ARG A 84 24.50 7.39 5.48
CA ARG A 84 24.10 8.69 6.02
C ARG A 84 24.40 8.82 7.51
N LEU A 85 24.71 7.72 8.18
CA LEU A 85 25.11 7.71 9.59
C LEU A 85 26.49 8.36 9.74
N ARG A 86 26.61 9.33 10.66
CA ARG A 86 27.83 10.12 10.82
C ARG A 86 28.21 10.25 12.30
N ALA A 87 29.47 10.01 12.61
CA ALA A 87 30.02 10.20 13.95
C ALA A 87 29.63 11.57 14.57
N GLY A 88 29.33 11.57 15.87
CA GLY A 88 28.83 12.74 16.60
C GLY A 88 27.33 13.00 16.46
N GLN A 89 26.60 12.15 15.73
CA GLN A 89 25.15 12.14 15.68
C GLN A 89 24.55 11.24 16.76
N VAL A 90 23.41 11.64 17.28
CA VAL A 90 22.52 10.82 18.11
C VAL A 90 21.37 10.32 17.24
N LEU A 91 21.18 9.01 17.17
CA LEU A 91 20.03 8.38 16.53
C LEU A 91 19.06 7.91 17.61
N PHE A 92 17.80 8.34 17.55
CA PHE A 92 16.77 7.92 18.49
C PHE A 92 15.58 7.32 17.71
N ALA A 93 15.43 5.98 17.77
CA ALA A 93 14.47 5.21 16.98
C ALA A 93 14.20 3.82 17.60
N TYR A 94 13.25 3.04 17.06
CA TYR A 94 13.20 1.59 17.34
C TYR A 94 14.29 0.87 16.55
N LEU A 95 15.24 0.21 17.22
CA LEU A 95 16.41 -0.36 16.55
C LEU A 95 16.36 -1.88 16.40
N HIS A 96 15.83 -2.59 17.40
CA HIS A 96 15.78 -4.04 17.49
C HIS A 96 17.12 -4.70 17.15
N LEU A 97 18.22 -4.17 17.71
CA LEU A 97 19.60 -4.55 17.35
C LEU A 97 19.86 -6.06 17.46
N ALA A 98 19.24 -6.72 18.46
CA ALA A 98 19.35 -8.17 18.65
C ALA A 98 18.83 -9.00 17.46
N ALA A 99 17.92 -8.45 16.65
CA ALA A 99 17.35 -9.13 15.48
C ALA A 99 18.11 -8.83 14.17
N SER A 100 18.99 -7.81 14.15
CA SER A 100 19.69 -7.40 12.92
C SER A 100 21.17 -7.12 13.19
N ARG A 101 21.99 -8.11 12.87
CA ARG A 101 23.46 -8.00 12.92
C ARG A 101 23.98 -6.93 11.98
N GLN A 102 23.45 -6.86 10.76
CA GLN A 102 23.90 -5.89 9.75
C GLN A 102 23.66 -4.43 10.20
N CYS A 103 22.49 -4.15 10.80
CA CYS A 103 22.19 -2.83 11.35
C CYS A 103 23.12 -2.49 12.53
N THR A 104 23.36 -3.47 13.41
CA THR A 104 24.29 -3.32 14.54
C THR A 104 25.71 -3.01 14.06
N GLU A 105 26.23 -3.75 13.08
CA GLU A 105 27.56 -3.52 12.51
C GLU A 105 27.64 -2.15 11.81
N ALA A 106 26.59 -1.72 11.11
CA ALA A 106 26.55 -0.39 10.48
C ALA A 106 26.59 0.74 11.52
N ILE A 107 25.82 0.62 12.61
CA ILE A 107 25.84 1.58 13.72
C ILE A 107 27.22 1.63 14.38
N LEU A 108 27.81 0.46 14.66
CA LEU A 108 29.17 0.37 15.22
C LEU A 108 30.21 1.01 14.30
N ALA A 109 30.16 0.73 12.99
CA ALA A 109 31.08 1.28 12.00
C ALA A 109 30.94 2.81 11.87
N SER A 110 29.71 3.34 12.01
CA SER A 110 29.44 4.78 11.91
C SER A 110 29.89 5.59 13.13
N GLY A 111 30.09 4.94 14.28
CA GLY A 111 30.49 5.61 15.53
C GLY A 111 29.46 6.58 16.10
N ILE A 112 28.17 6.40 15.77
CA ILE A 112 27.07 7.22 16.30
C ILE A 112 26.68 6.78 17.71
N THR A 113 25.99 7.66 18.44
CA THR A 113 25.27 7.28 19.65
C THR A 113 23.85 6.88 19.26
N ALA A 114 23.51 5.60 19.39
CA ALA A 114 22.17 5.11 19.06
C ALA A 114 21.39 4.76 20.35
N ILE A 115 20.22 5.36 20.51
CA ILE A 115 19.30 5.13 21.62
C ILE A 115 18.08 4.40 21.07
N ALA A 116 17.80 3.20 21.59
CA ALA A 116 16.69 2.38 21.13
C ALA A 116 15.43 2.64 21.98
N TYR A 117 14.31 3.00 21.35
CA TYR A 117 13.04 3.27 22.05
C TYR A 117 12.60 2.09 22.92
N GLU A 118 12.74 0.87 22.41
CA GLU A 118 12.28 -0.36 23.08
C GLU A 118 13.11 -0.75 24.31
N THR A 119 14.29 -0.14 24.50
CA THR A 119 15.16 -0.42 25.66
C THR A 119 15.18 0.73 26.67
N VAL A 120 14.51 1.85 26.39
CA VAL A 120 14.32 2.92 27.38
C VAL A 120 13.39 2.39 28.48
N ARG A 121 13.94 2.26 29.67
CA ARG A 121 13.28 1.67 30.83
C ARG A 121 13.18 2.69 31.96
N ALA A 122 11.98 2.85 32.52
CA ALA A 122 11.78 3.66 33.72
C ALA A 122 12.28 2.91 34.97
N ALA A 123 12.38 3.62 36.10
CA ALA A 123 12.89 3.06 37.36
C ALA A 123 12.04 1.90 37.91
N ASP A 124 10.74 1.91 37.63
CA ASP A 124 9.79 0.84 37.96
C ASP A 124 9.94 -0.41 37.07
N GLY A 125 10.80 -0.32 36.05
CA GLY A 125 11.07 -1.37 35.10
C GLY A 125 10.14 -1.41 33.89
N SER A 126 9.21 -0.46 33.76
CA SER A 126 8.31 -0.34 32.61
C SER A 126 9.04 0.19 31.36
N LEU A 127 8.46 -0.08 30.19
CA LEU A 127 8.96 0.38 28.88
C LEU A 127 7.99 1.44 28.31
N PRO A 128 8.08 2.70 28.75
CA PRO A 128 7.06 3.72 28.44
C PRO A 128 6.95 4.01 26.94
N LEU A 129 8.06 3.95 26.21
CA LEU A 129 8.06 4.18 24.77
C LEU A 129 7.53 2.99 23.96
N LEU A 130 7.51 1.78 24.54
CA LEU A 130 6.97 0.58 23.89
C LEU A 130 5.48 0.38 24.19
N ALA A 131 5.03 0.77 25.37
CA ALA A 131 3.64 0.65 25.84
C ALA A 131 2.57 1.11 24.81
N PRO A 132 2.63 2.32 24.22
CA PRO A 132 1.59 2.78 23.30
C PRO A 132 1.49 1.90 22.04
N MET A 133 2.62 1.37 21.56
CA MET A 133 2.62 0.46 20.41
C MET A 133 2.01 -0.89 20.75
N SER A 134 2.24 -1.39 21.96
CA SER A 134 1.60 -2.61 22.45
C SER A 134 0.08 -2.46 22.58
N GLU A 135 -0.42 -1.29 23.01
CA GLU A 135 -1.85 -1.02 23.08
C GLU A 135 -2.51 -0.99 21.69
N VAL A 136 -1.89 -0.31 20.73
CA VAL A 136 -2.37 -0.27 19.35
C VAL A 136 -2.40 -1.68 18.75
N ALA A 137 -1.33 -2.46 18.93
CA ALA A 137 -1.28 -3.84 18.48
C ALA A 137 -2.35 -4.72 19.14
N GLY A 138 -2.57 -4.56 20.46
CA GLY A 138 -3.59 -5.29 21.21
C GLY A 138 -5.01 -5.00 20.72
N ARG A 139 -5.32 -3.75 20.32
CA ARG A 139 -6.63 -3.38 19.76
C ARG A 139 -6.81 -3.85 18.32
N LEU A 140 -5.75 -3.82 17.51
CA LEU A 140 -5.79 -4.24 16.11
C LEU A 140 -5.82 -5.76 15.93
N GLY A 141 -5.18 -6.52 16.83
CA GLY A 141 -5.08 -7.98 16.74
C GLY A 141 -6.44 -8.68 16.55
N PRO A 142 -7.45 -8.42 17.41
CA PRO A 142 -8.79 -8.99 17.25
C PRO A 142 -9.48 -8.54 15.95
N GLN A 143 -9.28 -7.30 15.50
CA GLN A 143 -9.90 -6.78 14.27
C GLN A 143 -9.33 -7.47 13.03
N VAL A 144 -8.00 -7.61 12.96
CA VAL A 144 -7.32 -8.35 11.89
C VAL A 144 -7.70 -9.83 11.95
N GLY A 145 -7.77 -10.42 13.14
CA GLY A 145 -8.23 -11.80 13.34
C GLY A 145 -9.65 -12.03 12.83
N ALA A 146 -10.58 -11.12 13.13
CA ALA A 146 -11.95 -11.18 12.63
C ALA A 146 -12.02 -11.07 11.10
N ARG A 147 -11.21 -10.18 10.50
CA ARG A 147 -11.10 -10.01 9.05
C ARG A 147 -10.52 -11.25 8.36
N CYS A 148 -9.53 -11.90 8.96
CA CYS A 148 -8.93 -13.12 8.41
C CYS A 148 -9.87 -14.33 8.51
N ARG A 149 -10.80 -14.34 9.47
CA ARG A 149 -11.80 -15.41 9.64
C ARG A 149 -12.99 -15.26 8.68
N THR A 150 -13.25 -14.06 8.18
CA THR A 150 -14.36 -13.85 7.26
C THR A 150 -14.02 -14.49 5.91
N PRO A 151 -14.87 -15.39 5.37
CA PRO A 151 -14.64 -15.94 4.04
C PRO A 151 -14.58 -14.77 3.04
N PRO A 152 -13.75 -14.88 1.97
CA PRO A 152 -13.70 -13.86 0.95
C PRO A 152 -15.14 -13.62 0.46
N PRO A 153 -15.52 -12.37 0.18
CA PRO A 153 -16.87 -12.07 -0.28
C PRO A 153 -17.18 -13.03 -1.42
N SER A 154 -18.16 -13.91 -1.20
CA SER A 154 -18.60 -14.84 -2.21
C SER A 154 -18.88 -13.98 -3.43
N ARG A 155 -18.19 -14.26 -4.54
CA ARG A 155 -18.60 -13.67 -5.82
C ARG A 155 -20.08 -13.98 -5.92
N SER A 156 -20.91 -12.94 -5.96
CA SER A 156 -22.36 -13.08 -6.07
C SER A 156 -22.69 -14.19 -7.07
N PRO A 157 -23.74 -14.99 -6.84
CA PRO A 157 -24.25 -15.91 -7.84
C PRO A 157 -24.97 -15.12 -8.95
N THR A 158 -24.35 -14.07 -9.50
CA THR A 158 -24.72 -13.51 -10.79
C THR A 158 -24.07 -14.34 -11.90
N ARG A 159 -24.47 -15.61 -11.97
CA ARG A 159 -24.80 -16.24 -13.26
C ARG A 159 -26.32 -16.21 -13.44
N ARG A 160 -26.93 -15.03 -13.25
CA ARG A 160 -28.08 -14.70 -14.07
C ARG A 160 -27.51 -14.51 -15.48
N CYS A 161 -27.68 -15.55 -16.29
CA CYS A 161 -27.28 -15.58 -17.68
C CYS A 161 -27.77 -14.28 -18.34
N ARG A 162 -26.85 -13.39 -18.70
CA ARG A 162 -27.12 -12.14 -19.45
C ARG A 162 -27.52 -12.43 -20.91
N MET A 163 -28.16 -13.58 -21.15
CA MET A 163 -28.73 -14.04 -22.41
C MET A 163 -30.24 -14.26 -22.33
N CYS A 164 -30.83 -14.28 -21.13
CA CYS A 164 -32.28 -14.16 -20.99
C CYS A 164 -32.55 -12.70 -20.58
N GLY A 165 -32.88 -11.87 -21.58
CA GLY A 165 -33.48 -10.56 -21.33
C GLY A 165 -34.79 -10.71 -20.52
N PRO A 166 -35.32 -9.60 -19.98
CA PRO A 166 -36.63 -9.65 -19.33
C PRO A 166 -37.67 -10.22 -20.30
N SER A 167 -38.52 -11.13 -19.81
CA SER A 167 -39.63 -11.68 -20.57
C SER A 167 -40.52 -10.55 -21.10
N PRO A 168 -41.03 -10.64 -22.33
CA PRO A 168 -41.89 -9.61 -22.89
C PRO A 168 -43.27 -9.76 -22.23
N ASN A 169 -43.54 -8.98 -21.19
CA ASN A 169 -44.88 -8.56 -20.79
C ASN A 169 -44.77 -7.50 -19.69
N THR A 170 -44.34 -6.31 -20.09
CA THR A 170 -44.69 -5.08 -19.39
C THR A 170 -45.24 -4.13 -20.44
N VAL A 171 -46.56 -4.09 -20.55
CA VAL A 171 -47.31 -3.20 -21.44
C VAL A 171 -47.20 -1.78 -20.89
N GLY A 172 -46.62 -0.88 -21.67
CA GLY A 172 -46.44 0.54 -21.33
C GLY A 172 -46.32 1.39 -22.59
N GLY A 173 -47.47 1.68 -23.21
CA GLY A 173 -47.78 2.79 -24.11
C GLY A 173 -46.71 3.32 -25.07
N ARG A 174 -46.84 2.96 -26.36
CA ARG A 174 -46.96 3.88 -27.51
C ARG A 174 -47.00 3.11 -28.84
N LEU A 175 -47.87 3.56 -29.74
CA LEU A 175 -48.18 2.95 -31.03
C LEU A 175 -46.98 2.88 -31.98
N TRP A 176 -46.80 1.74 -32.64
CA TRP A 176 -46.07 1.61 -33.90
C TRP A 176 -47.02 1.01 -34.96
N PRO A 177 -46.91 1.41 -36.25
CA PRO A 177 -47.84 0.98 -37.29
C PRO A 177 -47.61 -0.49 -37.68
N PRO A 178 -48.61 -1.18 -38.27
CA PRO A 178 -48.53 -2.60 -38.57
C PRO A 178 -47.60 -2.85 -39.77
N ILE A 179 -46.56 -3.66 -39.58
CA ILE A 179 -45.80 -4.26 -40.69
C ILE A 179 -46.51 -5.56 -41.10
N PRO A 180 -46.83 -5.79 -42.39
CA PRO A 180 -47.49 -7.02 -42.83
C PRO A 180 -46.51 -8.19 -43.04
N ASN A 181 -47.03 -9.41 -42.81
CA ASN A 181 -46.49 -10.73 -43.19
C ASN A 181 -45.29 -11.31 -42.43
N TRP A 182 -45.59 -12.14 -41.42
CA TRP A 182 -44.66 -13.01 -40.70
C TRP A 182 -44.69 -14.49 -41.17
N ARG A 183 -45.29 -14.80 -42.33
CA ARG A 183 -45.58 -16.19 -42.73
C ARG A 183 -44.48 -16.97 -43.48
N THR A 184 -43.25 -16.48 -43.64
CA THR A 184 -42.22 -17.23 -44.41
C THR A 184 -40.79 -17.21 -43.87
N ALA A 185 -40.53 -16.82 -42.62
CA ALA A 185 -39.17 -16.87 -42.06
C ALA A 185 -39.01 -18.00 -41.03
N SER A 186 -38.34 -19.09 -41.43
CA SER A 186 -37.84 -20.12 -40.52
C SER A 186 -36.87 -19.53 -39.49
N PRO A 187 -36.89 -19.95 -38.21
CA PRO A 187 -35.99 -19.40 -37.20
C PRO A 187 -34.53 -19.77 -37.52
N PRO A 188 -33.56 -18.85 -37.36
CA PRO A 188 -32.16 -19.18 -37.55
C PRO A 188 -31.69 -20.13 -36.43
N THR A 189 -31.14 -21.28 -36.80
CA THR A 189 -30.49 -22.20 -35.86
C THR A 189 -29.21 -21.59 -35.29
N ARG A 190 -28.92 -21.92 -34.01
CA ARG A 190 -27.80 -21.41 -33.17
C ARG A 190 -26.41 -21.40 -33.83
N ALA A 191 -26.19 -22.17 -34.91
CA ALA A 191 -24.90 -22.29 -35.56
C ALA A 191 -24.45 -21.02 -36.31
N ASN A 192 -25.37 -20.15 -36.76
CA ASN A 192 -25.03 -19.02 -37.64
C ASN A 192 -24.58 -17.74 -36.94
N CYS A 193 -24.68 -17.64 -35.61
CA CYS A 193 -24.28 -16.42 -34.89
C CYS A 193 -22.76 -16.36 -34.63
N CYS A 194 -22.08 -17.50 -34.53
CA CYS A 194 -20.66 -17.57 -34.16
C CYS A 194 -19.67 -17.31 -35.31
N ARG A 195 -20.09 -17.40 -36.59
CA ARG A 195 -19.18 -17.25 -37.74
C ARG A 195 -18.91 -15.79 -38.17
N ARG A 196 -19.71 -14.82 -37.74
CA ARG A 196 -19.60 -13.43 -38.25
C ARG A 196 -18.63 -12.52 -37.50
N LYS A 197 -17.89 -13.01 -36.48
CA LYS A 197 -17.15 -12.11 -35.57
C LYS A 197 -15.62 -12.25 -35.50
N TRP A 198 -14.96 -13.07 -36.33
CA TRP A 198 -13.51 -13.28 -36.24
C TRP A 198 -12.84 -13.44 -37.62
N PRO A 199 -11.89 -12.57 -38.01
CA PRO A 199 -11.07 -12.78 -39.21
C PRO A 199 -9.98 -13.86 -38.97
N PRO A 200 -9.40 -14.45 -40.03
CA PRO A 200 -8.38 -15.50 -39.89
C PRO A 200 -7.05 -14.95 -39.37
N ARG A 201 -6.35 -15.76 -38.56
CA ARG A 201 -5.03 -15.45 -37.96
C ARG A 201 -3.90 -15.61 -38.98
N THR A 202 -3.09 -14.58 -39.15
CA THR A 202 -1.69 -14.68 -39.62
C THR A 202 -0.76 -14.34 -38.45
N GLY A 203 0.25 -15.18 -38.19
CA GLY A 203 1.37 -14.89 -37.30
C GLY A 203 1.39 -15.70 -35.98
N ILE A 204 2.40 -16.56 -35.85
CA ILE A 204 2.80 -17.26 -34.62
C ILE A 204 4.09 -16.59 -34.13
N PRO A 205 4.20 -16.15 -32.87
CA PRO A 205 5.50 -15.96 -32.22
C PRO A 205 5.82 -17.09 -31.22
N SER A 206 7.11 -17.32 -31.07
CA SER A 206 7.81 -18.45 -30.46
C SER A 206 7.76 -18.53 -28.93
N ARG A 207 8.08 -19.74 -28.44
CA ARG A 207 8.14 -20.17 -27.04
C ARG A 207 9.23 -19.47 -26.23
N SER A 208 8.90 -18.40 -25.51
CA SER A 208 9.56 -18.01 -24.24
C SER A 208 8.96 -16.71 -23.70
N ASP A 209 7.80 -16.77 -23.05
CA ASP A 209 7.26 -15.60 -22.33
C ASP A 209 6.27 -16.08 -21.22
N PRO A 210 6.27 -15.52 -19.99
CA PRO A 210 5.45 -15.99 -18.85
C PRO A 210 3.93 -15.79 -19.01
N TYR A 211 3.46 -15.29 -20.16
CA TYR A 211 2.05 -15.01 -20.45
C TYR A 211 1.21 -16.25 -20.85
N THR A 212 1.78 -17.46 -20.77
CA THR A 212 1.14 -18.71 -21.24
C THR A 212 0.05 -19.25 -20.31
N SER A 213 -0.08 -18.77 -19.06
CA SER A 213 -1.12 -19.21 -18.12
C SER A 213 -2.52 -18.66 -18.45
N ARG A 214 -2.63 -17.48 -19.08
CA ARG A 214 -3.91 -16.89 -19.51
C ARG A 214 -4.47 -17.54 -20.78
N VAL A 215 -3.61 -18.07 -21.65
CA VAL A 215 -4.03 -18.74 -22.89
C VAL A 215 -4.55 -20.15 -22.60
N ARG A 216 -3.94 -20.88 -21.65
CA ARG A 216 -4.42 -22.21 -21.24
C ARG A 216 -5.81 -22.17 -20.59
N ARG A 217 -6.13 -21.16 -19.77
CA ARG A 217 -7.51 -20.96 -19.25
C ARG A 217 -8.54 -20.70 -20.35
N ARG A 218 -8.17 -19.96 -21.40
CA ARG A 218 -9.07 -19.70 -22.54
C ARG A 218 -9.30 -20.91 -23.46
N GLN A 219 -8.39 -21.88 -23.47
CA GLN A 219 -8.60 -23.15 -24.19
C GLN A 219 -9.47 -24.12 -23.38
N ALA A 220 -9.34 -24.14 -22.05
CA ALA A 220 -10.22 -24.93 -21.17
C ALA A 220 -11.68 -24.48 -21.26
N ASP A 221 -11.94 -23.16 -21.30
CA ASP A 221 -13.29 -22.61 -21.48
C ASP A 221 -13.91 -22.95 -22.85
N ARG A 222 -13.09 -23.24 -23.88
CA ARG A 222 -13.58 -23.71 -25.19
C ARG A 222 -13.92 -25.20 -25.21
N ALA A 223 -13.24 -26.02 -24.42
CA ALA A 223 -13.56 -27.44 -24.29
C ALA A 223 -14.86 -27.65 -23.51
N ALA A 224 -15.05 -26.93 -22.40
CA ALA A 224 -16.27 -27.01 -21.59
C ALA A 224 -17.55 -26.56 -22.33
N CYS A 225 -17.43 -25.84 -23.45
CA CYS A 225 -18.57 -25.41 -24.25
C CYS A 225 -18.96 -26.43 -25.35
N ARG A 226 -18.17 -27.49 -25.57
CA ARG A 226 -18.51 -28.58 -26.49
C ARG A 226 -19.29 -29.72 -25.82
N ASP A 227 -19.23 -29.83 -24.50
CA ASP A 227 -19.86 -30.93 -23.74
C ASP A 227 -21.27 -30.58 -23.22
N CYS A 228 -21.85 -29.46 -23.64
CA CYS A 228 -23.27 -29.15 -23.45
C CYS A 228 -24.02 -29.35 -24.78
N GLY A 229 -24.06 -30.60 -25.23
CA GLY A 229 -25.01 -31.12 -26.22
C GLY A 229 -26.24 -31.63 -25.51
#